data_AF-A0A3A9EMJ8-F1
#
_entry.id   AF-A0A3A9EMJ8-F1
#
_cell.length_a   1.000
_cell.length_b   1.000
_cell.length_c   1.000
_cell.angle_alpha   90.00
_cell.angle_beta   90.00
_cell.angle_gamma   90.00
#
_symmetry.space_group_name_H-M   'P 1'
#
loop_
_entity.id
_entity.type
_entity.pdbx_description
1 polymer ?
#
loop_
_entity_poly.entity_id
_entity_poly.type
_entity_poly.pdbx_seq_one_letter_code
_entity_poly.pdbx_strand_id
1 'polypeptide(L)'
;MRTPAFRPHSKFRQILSLLLCCLLMTGCLAMPASSADEPVSGEDTAFFPDSGETDAGSDSDEAATPQPDVTPDPDGTPEPGESPEPHPEEVTVQFVLDEDTDVSTTVPYGETLQPDDIPNGKSFRWKGIVLESWLDEDGQPVENLEEMAFTQDTVFTAKWRKELSVLFDTDTHGAYIGGYSNGMFKPEGQVTRAEAVKLFYNLLREKNQMEAEFSDVKPDEWYAEAIGTICGVGLAKGYDDGTFRPNQKITKAEFIKMAVSCAEMEECSCPFPDVKPGSWEEPYVAFAAAKGWISGDPEGNFNPSEKLTRAQAVKILNCMLGRTPEAGVKSKTGVTNFYDVFPENWAYGHIVEASTAHSYTFLEAGGEQWTSYTKDTRPIKTGWVKDSGKRYYVGKNGKFLRGAQTIDGKKYQFDSTGAAATGFFMQGSWKRYFKNGELQNDISGLGVVKGPYYIKVYKPANYLIIFAKGDDGKYNIPVRSMLVSCGNPTPTGNFYTPARYRWLQMVGGSWAQWCTQIQDSYLFHSVPNDWKNNYTMWVNEYNNLGTTRSLGCIRLNCEDSKWIYDNCALGTHVYISPTETSGPLSKPAGLKLPAGHSWDPTDPTAYYLCRERGCH
;
A
#
# COMPACT_ATOMS: atom_id res chain seq x y z
N MET A 1 10.93 52.24 32.78
CA MET A 1 12.25 51.72 33.22
C MET A 1 12.94 51.12 32.01
N ARG A 2 14.06 51.73 31.60
CA ARG A 2 15.10 51.15 30.72
C ARG A 2 15.66 49.92 31.48
N THR A 3 16.02 48.77 30.89
CA THR A 3 17.18 48.42 30.02
C THR A 3 17.19 46.86 29.88
N PRO A 4 18.04 46.19 29.05
CA PRO A 4 17.61 45.55 27.81
C PRO A 4 17.77 44.02 27.78
N ALA A 5 17.20 43.39 26.74
CA ALA A 5 17.42 41.99 26.40
C ALA A 5 18.80 41.78 25.76
N PHE A 6 19.59 40.88 26.36
CA PHE A 6 20.85 40.38 25.85
C PHE A 6 20.60 39.36 24.72
N ARG A 7 21.26 39.56 23.57
CA ARG A 7 21.61 38.48 22.64
C ARG A 7 22.86 37.76 23.17
N PRO A 8 23.05 36.47 22.84
CA PRO A 8 24.34 36.10 22.29
C PRO A 8 24.26 35.30 21.01
N HIS A 9 25.36 35.44 20.29
CA HIS A 9 25.67 34.97 18.95
C HIS A 9 25.87 33.46 18.83
N SER A 10 25.74 33.04 17.57
CA SER A 10 26.38 31.91 16.91
C SER A 10 27.74 31.50 17.49
N LYS A 11 27.94 30.18 17.58
CA LYS A 11 29.18 29.37 17.53
C LYS A 11 29.22 28.40 18.71
N PHE A 12 28.77 27.16 18.49
CA PHE A 12 29.29 25.96 19.17
C PHE A 12 28.79 24.71 18.42
N ARG A 13 29.40 24.43 17.27
CA ARG A 13 29.47 23.09 16.67
C ARG A 13 30.93 22.67 16.74
N GLN A 14 31.25 21.80 17.69
CA GLN A 14 32.27 20.74 17.62
C GLN A 14 32.48 20.17 19.04
N ILE A 15 32.75 18.86 19.08
CA ILE A 15 33.06 18.00 20.24
C ILE A 15 31.83 17.39 20.94
N LEU A 16 31.43 16.19 20.51
CA LEU A 16 31.51 14.99 21.37
C LEU A 16 31.23 13.71 20.56
N SER A 17 32.31 13.11 20.04
CA SER A 17 32.38 11.69 19.72
C SER A 17 33.04 10.98 20.90
N LEU A 18 32.67 9.71 21.15
CA LEU A 18 33.06 8.82 22.25
C LEU A 18 32.32 8.98 23.59
N LEU A 19 31.35 8.08 23.83
CA LEU A 19 31.19 7.25 25.04
C LEU A 19 29.78 6.64 25.10
N LEU A 20 29.59 5.41 24.62
CA LEU A 20 28.78 4.38 25.30
C LEU A 20 28.85 3.05 24.54
N CYS A 21 29.80 2.20 24.91
CA CYS A 21 29.76 0.77 24.61
C CYS A 21 30.33 0.04 25.83
N CYS A 22 29.45 -0.37 26.75
CA CYS A 22 29.68 -1.37 27.79
C CYS A 22 28.46 -1.43 28.72
N LEU A 23 27.56 -2.39 28.51
CA LEU A 23 26.79 -3.07 29.57
C LEU A 23 25.88 -4.14 28.95
N LEU A 24 26.33 -5.41 29.05
CA LEU A 24 25.66 -6.50 29.79
C LEU A 24 26.09 -7.86 29.23
N MET A 25 27.10 -8.43 29.90
CA MET A 25 27.25 -9.88 30.02
C MET A 25 26.24 -10.39 31.06
N THR A 26 25.54 -11.48 30.76
CA THR A 26 25.43 -12.69 31.62
C THR A 26 24.46 -13.70 31.00
N GLY A 27 24.90 -14.96 30.88
CA GLY A 27 23.98 -16.10 30.96
C GLY A 27 24.25 -17.31 30.05
N CYS A 28 24.98 -18.29 30.60
CA CYS A 28 24.82 -19.75 30.41
C CYS A 28 25.51 -20.49 29.24
N LEU A 29 26.72 -20.98 29.54
CA LEU A 29 27.14 -22.40 29.62
C LEU A 29 26.52 -23.42 28.63
N ALA A 30 27.35 -23.95 27.72
CA ALA A 30 27.95 -25.31 27.82
C ALA A 30 28.24 -25.90 26.41
N MET A 31 29.52 -26.01 26.06
CA MET A 31 30.06 -27.01 25.13
C MET A 31 30.46 -28.27 25.92
N PRO A 32 30.66 -29.42 25.24
CA PRO A 32 31.98 -29.79 24.74
C PRO A 32 31.89 -30.38 23.31
N ALA A 33 32.92 -30.75 22.55
CA ALA A 33 34.37 -30.52 22.41
C ALA A 33 34.80 -31.42 21.23
N SER A 34 35.89 -31.09 20.51
CA SER A 34 36.72 -31.94 19.60
C SER A 34 36.96 -31.24 18.27
N SER A 35 38.14 -31.17 17.65
CA SER A 35 39.57 -31.28 18.02
C SER A 35 40.35 -31.10 16.71
N ALA A 36 41.55 -30.50 16.76
CA ALA A 36 42.68 -30.70 15.84
C ALA A 36 42.48 -30.22 14.38
N ASP A 37 43.43 -29.61 13.66
CA ASP A 37 44.86 -29.37 13.83
C ASP A 37 45.26 -28.18 12.93
N GLU A 38 46.23 -27.40 13.40
CA GLU A 38 47.22 -26.69 12.57
C GLU A 38 48.58 -27.35 12.91
N PRO A 39 49.65 -27.29 12.07
CA PRO A 39 50.50 -26.08 12.18
C PRO A 39 51.49 -25.73 11.02
N VAL A 40 52.01 -24.49 11.13
CA VAL A 40 53.45 -24.08 11.04
C VAL A 40 54.11 -23.69 9.70
N SER A 41 54.38 -22.36 9.63
CA SER A 41 55.64 -21.60 9.43
C SER A 41 56.53 -21.73 8.18
N GLY A 42 57.04 -20.57 7.76
CA GLY A 42 58.32 -20.40 7.09
C GLY A 42 58.63 -18.92 6.78
N GLU A 43 59.41 -18.27 7.65
CA GLU A 43 60.13 -17.01 7.39
C GLU A 43 61.28 -17.25 6.39
N ASP A 44 61.71 -16.23 5.63
CA ASP A 44 62.99 -15.53 5.86
C ASP A 44 63.44 -14.61 4.70
N THR A 45 63.76 -13.35 5.08
CA THR A 45 64.95 -12.53 4.72
C THR A 45 65.20 -12.11 3.26
N ALA A 46 65.80 -10.96 2.92
CA ALA A 46 66.25 -9.76 3.61
C ALA A 46 66.72 -8.73 2.55
N PHE A 47 66.96 -7.50 3.01
CA PHE A 47 68.18 -6.67 2.79
C PHE A 47 67.96 -5.24 2.24
N PHE A 48 68.27 -4.30 3.15
CA PHE A 48 68.36 -2.83 3.15
C PHE A 48 69.78 -2.37 2.67
N PRO A 49 70.25 -1.11 2.86
CA PRO A 49 69.69 0.26 2.74
C PRO A 49 70.70 1.27 2.09
N ASP A 50 70.44 2.57 2.32
CA ASP A 50 71.40 3.67 2.65
C ASP A 50 71.72 4.65 1.52
N SER A 51 71.90 5.97 1.69
CA SER A 51 71.81 6.95 2.80
C SER A 51 72.00 8.35 2.18
N GLY A 52 71.71 9.42 2.93
CA GLY A 52 72.50 10.65 2.80
C GLY A 52 71.73 11.97 2.93
N GLU A 53 71.50 12.41 4.15
CA GLU A 53 71.28 13.82 4.51
C GLU A 53 72.57 14.66 4.32
N THR A 54 72.45 15.96 4.06
CA THR A 54 72.85 17.07 4.97
C THR A 54 73.33 18.35 4.26
N ASP A 55 72.80 19.45 4.79
CA ASP A 55 73.40 20.75 5.15
C ASP A 55 73.64 21.92 4.18
N ALA A 56 73.56 23.07 4.84
CA ALA A 56 73.35 24.45 4.43
C ALA A 56 74.60 25.21 3.97
N GLY A 57 74.36 26.45 3.48
CA GLY A 57 75.24 27.59 3.80
C GLY A 57 75.79 28.42 2.64
N SER A 58 75.21 29.64 2.50
CA SER A 58 75.87 30.95 2.35
C SER A 58 76.86 31.29 1.22
N ASP A 59 76.56 32.46 0.64
CA ASP A 59 77.43 33.61 0.31
C ASP A 59 78.35 33.64 -0.94
N SER A 60 78.00 34.65 -1.77
CA SER A 60 78.79 35.79 -2.26
C SER A 60 79.70 35.71 -3.49
N ASP A 61 79.58 36.81 -4.26
CA ASP A 61 80.55 37.49 -5.12
C ASP A 61 81.01 36.81 -6.42
N GLU A 62 81.43 37.48 -7.49
CA GLU A 62 81.38 38.83 -8.08
C GLU A 62 82.36 38.75 -9.27
N ALA A 63 82.03 39.29 -10.46
CA ALA A 63 82.94 39.80 -11.52
C ALA A 63 82.17 39.94 -12.85
N ALA A 64 81.87 41.15 -13.38
CA ALA A 64 82.75 42.12 -14.06
C ALA A 64 83.39 41.53 -15.34
N THR A 65 83.39 42.08 -16.56
CA THR A 65 83.07 43.37 -17.26
C THR A 65 83.31 43.07 -18.79
N PRO A 66 83.31 43.97 -19.81
CA PRO A 66 83.09 45.44 -19.84
C PRO A 66 82.13 45.97 -20.95
N GLN A 67 81.76 47.25 -20.81
CA GLN A 67 81.24 48.14 -21.86
C GLN A 67 82.32 48.57 -22.87
N PRO A 68 81.91 49.20 -23.98
CA PRO A 68 82.55 50.46 -24.36
C PRO A 68 81.55 51.61 -24.49
N ASP A 69 82.06 52.80 -24.16
CA ASP A 69 81.40 54.10 -24.11
C ASP A 69 81.97 54.96 -25.25
N VAL A 70 81.12 55.62 -26.05
CA VAL A 70 81.50 56.73 -26.96
C VAL A 70 80.31 57.69 -27.15
N THR A 71 80.31 58.76 -26.34
CA THR A 71 79.98 60.20 -26.58
C THR A 71 78.76 60.67 -27.40
N PRO A 72 78.22 61.88 -27.09
CA PRO A 72 76.86 62.31 -27.41
C PRO A 72 76.77 63.21 -28.65
N ASP A 73 75.60 63.21 -29.31
CA ASP A 73 75.19 64.26 -30.24
C ASP A 73 73.77 64.74 -29.84
N PRO A 74 73.54 66.05 -29.67
CA PRO A 74 72.26 66.59 -29.24
C PRO A 74 71.48 67.09 -30.46
N ASP A 75 70.43 66.39 -30.85
CA ASP A 75 69.37 67.02 -31.63
C ASP A 75 68.00 66.51 -31.20
N GLY A 76 67.11 67.47 -30.97
CA GLY A 76 65.80 67.23 -30.40
C GLY A 76 64.83 66.75 -31.46
N THR A 77 64.04 65.75 -31.10
CA THR A 77 62.65 65.62 -31.56
C THR A 77 61.92 64.68 -30.61
N PRO A 78 60.80 65.11 -29.99
CA PRO A 78 60.00 64.19 -29.17
C PRO A 78 59.37 63.15 -30.09
N GLU A 79 59.49 61.87 -29.71
CA GLU A 79 58.70 60.83 -30.35
C GLU A 79 57.21 61.20 -30.26
N PRO A 80 56.45 61.07 -31.37
CA PRO A 80 55.02 61.31 -31.32
C PRO A 80 54.39 60.23 -30.46
N GLY A 81 53.71 60.65 -29.39
CA GLY A 81 52.90 59.76 -28.56
C GLY A 81 51.97 58.94 -29.45
N GLU A 82 51.88 57.65 -29.17
CA GLU A 82 50.95 56.73 -29.81
C GLU A 82 49.56 57.39 -29.89
N SER A 83 49.08 57.58 -31.12
CA SER A 83 47.68 57.93 -31.37
C SER A 83 46.83 56.80 -30.81
N PRO A 84 45.86 57.04 -29.92
CA PRO A 84 44.96 55.98 -29.47
C PRO A 84 44.25 55.40 -30.70
N GLU A 85 44.25 54.08 -30.80
CA GLU A 85 43.48 53.38 -31.83
C GLU A 85 42.02 53.83 -31.78
N PRO A 86 41.32 53.93 -32.93
CA PRO A 86 39.91 54.31 -32.93
C PRO A 86 39.10 53.25 -32.20
N HIS A 87 38.57 53.60 -31.02
CA HIS A 87 37.63 52.77 -30.30
C HIS A 87 36.30 52.71 -31.07
N PRO A 88 35.62 51.56 -31.08
CA PRO A 88 34.29 51.46 -31.69
C PRO A 88 33.29 52.37 -30.96
N GLU A 89 32.30 52.93 -31.67
CA GLU A 89 31.27 53.78 -31.04
C GLU A 89 30.35 52.96 -30.11
N GLU A 90 30.12 51.69 -30.47
CA GLU A 90 29.33 50.72 -29.72
C GLU A 90 30.03 49.35 -29.74
N VAL A 91 29.80 48.56 -28.70
CA VAL A 91 30.26 47.18 -28.56
C VAL A 91 29.07 46.24 -28.41
N THR A 92 29.22 45.00 -28.88
CA THR A 92 28.16 43.99 -28.85
C THR A 92 28.32 43.10 -27.63
N VAL A 93 27.25 42.96 -26.84
CA VAL A 93 27.17 41.97 -25.76
C VAL A 93 26.23 40.85 -26.20
N GLN A 94 26.75 39.62 -26.28
CA GLN A 94 25.99 38.43 -26.63
C GLN A 94 25.72 37.57 -25.40
N PHE A 95 24.46 37.18 -25.23
CA PHE A 95 23.99 36.28 -24.19
C PHE A 95 23.60 34.94 -24.80
N VAL A 96 24.41 33.92 -24.55
CA VAL A 96 24.17 32.53 -24.97
C VAL A 96 23.29 31.86 -23.91
N LEU A 97 22.04 31.55 -24.27
CA LEU A 97 21.08 30.94 -23.36
C LEU A 97 21.10 29.41 -23.45
N ASP A 98 21.17 28.87 -24.67
CA ASP A 98 21.33 27.44 -24.97
C ASP A 98 21.98 27.25 -26.36
N GLU A 99 22.12 26.01 -26.83
CA GLU A 99 22.79 25.69 -28.11
C GLU A 99 22.11 26.32 -29.33
N ASP A 100 20.83 26.70 -29.22
CA ASP A 100 19.99 27.17 -30.33
C ASP A 100 19.51 28.62 -30.14
N THR A 101 19.80 29.26 -29.00
CA THR A 101 19.22 30.55 -28.59
C THR A 101 20.26 31.52 -28.04
N ASP A 102 20.49 32.59 -28.81
CA ASP A 102 21.33 33.72 -28.41
C ASP A 102 20.54 35.03 -28.47
N VAL A 103 20.79 35.92 -27.51
CA VAL A 103 20.25 37.28 -27.48
C VAL A 103 21.43 38.24 -27.47
N SER A 104 21.48 39.18 -28.43
CA SER A 104 22.53 40.19 -28.49
C SER A 104 21.96 41.59 -28.30
N THR A 105 22.70 42.47 -27.64
CA THR A 105 22.41 43.91 -27.54
C THR A 105 23.69 44.72 -27.81
N THR A 106 23.54 46.00 -28.19
CA THR A 106 24.69 46.92 -28.35
C THR A 106 24.72 47.92 -27.20
N VAL A 107 25.93 48.22 -26.72
CA VAL A 107 26.19 49.14 -25.61
C VAL A 107 27.21 50.18 -26.08
N PRO A 108 27.02 51.48 -25.82
CA PRO A 108 28.04 52.48 -26.13
C PRO A 108 29.38 52.16 -25.44
N TYR A 109 30.49 52.46 -26.11
CA TYR A 109 31.82 52.16 -25.58
C TYR A 109 32.05 52.78 -24.19
N GLY A 110 32.39 51.94 -23.22
CA GLY A 110 32.65 52.34 -21.83
C GLY A 110 31.39 52.54 -20.97
N GLU A 111 30.18 52.28 -21.51
CA GLU A 111 28.93 52.32 -20.75
C GLU A 111 28.51 50.93 -20.25
N THR A 112 27.48 50.90 -19.41
CA THR A 112 26.93 49.69 -18.77
C THR A 112 25.61 49.26 -19.42
N LEU A 113 25.25 47.99 -19.22
CA LEU A 113 23.94 47.46 -19.65
C LEU A 113 22.79 48.04 -18.84
N GLN A 114 21.63 48.24 -19.47
CA GLN A 114 20.40 48.49 -18.73
C GLN A 114 19.86 47.15 -18.16
N PRO A 115 19.24 47.15 -16.97
CA PRO A 115 18.72 45.92 -16.36
C PRO A 115 17.72 45.14 -17.24
N ASP A 116 16.94 45.84 -18.08
CA ASP A 116 15.96 45.21 -18.97
C ASP A 116 16.61 44.52 -20.20
N ASP A 117 17.86 44.85 -20.53
CA ASP A 117 18.62 44.26 -21.64
C ASP A 117 19.28 42.93 -21.25
N ILE A 118 19.34 42.61 -19.95
CA ILE A 118 19.92 41.37 -19.43
C ILE A 118 18.83 40.30 -19.39
N PRO A 119 18.95 39.19 -20.16
CA PRO A 119 17.98 38.12 -20.09
C PRO A 119 17.88 37.53 -18.67
N ASN A 120 16.66 37.41 -18.15
CA ASN A 120 16.40 36.95 -16.79
C ASN A 120 15.89 35.49 -16.71
N GLY A 121 15.90 34.77 -17.83
CA GLY A 121 15.51 33.36 -17.89
C GLY A 121 14.03 33.05 -17.65
N LYS A 122 13.13 34.05 -17.72
CA LYS A 122 11.67 33.84 -17.58
C LYS A 122 11.13 32.76 -18.54
N SER A 123 11.71 32.59 -19.72
CA SER A 123 11.33 31.57 -20.72
C SER A 123 11.51 30.13 -20.24
N PHE A 124 12.35 29.87 -19.23
CA PHE A 124 12.65 28.52 -18.74
C PHE A 124 12.04 28.21 -17.36
N ARG A 125 11.41 29.19 -16.71
CA ARG A 125 10.84 29.02 -15.35
C ARG A 125 9.76 27.96 -15.28
N TRP A 126 8.94 27.81 -16.32
CA TRP A 126 7.90 26.78 -16.38
C TRP A 126 8.48 25.35 -16.45
N LYS A 127 9.76 25.19 -16.83
CA LYS A 127 10.53 23.94 -16.72
C LYS A 127 11.20 23.76 -15.35
N GLY A 128 11.01 24.70 -14.41
CA GLY A 128 11.69 24.71 -13.12
C GLY A 128 13.15 25.13 -13.19
N ILE A 129 13.56 25.77 -14.28
CA ILE A 129 14.94 26.16 -14.53
C ILE A 129 15.07 27.66 -14.24
N VAL A 130 16.11 28.02 -13.49
CA VAL A 130 16.45 29.40 -13.16
C VAL A 130 17.89 29.71 -13.54
N LEU A 131 18.12 30.95 -13.94
CA LEU A 131 19.46 31.47 -14.18
C LEU A 131 20.18 31.54 -12.82
N GLU A 132 21.27 30.79 -12.68
CA GLU A 132 22.12 30.81 -11.50
C GLU A 132 23.11 31.96 -11.56
N SER A 133 23.82 32.07 -12.69
CA SER A 133 24.81 33.11 -12.96
C SER A 133 25.06 33.25 -14.46
N TRP A 134 25.62 34.38 -14.86
CA TRP A 134 26.29 34.51 -16.16
C TRP A 134 27.74 34.09 -16.02
N LEU A 135 28.28 33.41 -17.03
CA LEU A 135 29.68 33.02 -17.12
C LEU A 135 30.36 33.85 -18.21
N ASP A 136 31.57 34.30 -17.96
CA ASP A 136 32.43 34.89 -18.99
C ASP A 136 32.98 33.83 -19.97
N GLU A 137 33.82 34.27 -20.92
CA GLU A 137 34.45 33.40 -21.93
C GLU A 137 35.38 32.35 -21.30
N ASP A 138 35.92 32.61 -20.11
CA ASP A 138 36.75 31.68 -19.33
C ASP A 138 35.91 30.75 -18.43
N GLY A 139 34.58 30.85 -18.49
CA GLY A 139 33.65 30.04 -17.72
C GLY A 139 33.54 30.45 -16.24
N GLN A 140 34.01 31.63 -15.86
CA GLN A 140 33.93 32.14 -14.49
C GLN A 140 32.62 32.90 -14.25
N PRO A 141 31.99 32.75 -13.07
CA PRO A 141 30.77 33.48 -12.75
C PRO A 141 31.02 34.98 -12.64
N VAL A 142 30.15 35.76 -13.29
CA VAL A 142 30.22 37.21 -13.35
C VAL A 142 29.30 37.82 -12.30
N GLU A 143 29.86 38.61 -11.40
CA GLU A 143 29.11 39.39 -10.40
C GLU A 143 28.85 40.82 -10.88
N ASN A 144 27.70 41.40 -10.52
CA ASN A 144 27.32 42.78 -10.84
C ASN A 144 27.44 43.14 -12.33
N LEU A 145 26.97 42.25 -13.21
CA LEU A 145 26.99 42.43 -14.66
C LEU A 145 26.42 43.79 -15.13
N GLU A 146 25.40 44.28 -14.44
CA GLU A 146 24.75 45.58 -14.67
C GLU A 146 25.62 46.81 -14.34
N GLU A 147 26.71 46.63 -13.59
CA GLU A 147 27.67 47.67 -13.22
C GLU A 147 28.94 47.64 -14.09
N MET A 148 29.08 46.64 -14.98
CA MET A 148 30.25 46.48 -15.83
C MET A 148 30.23 47.42 -17.03
N ALA A 149 31.34 48.12 -17.25
CA ALA A 149 31.56 48.95 -18.43
C ALA A 149 32.18 48.12 -19.56
N PHE A 150 31.60 48.20 -20.76
CA PHE A 150 32.01 47.37 -21.89
C PHE A 150 32.88 48.15 -22.87
N THR A 151 34.12 47.70 -23.09
CA THR A 151 35.09 48.33 -24.02
C THR A 151 35.43 47.46 -25.23
N GLN A 152 34.87 46.26 -25.30
CA GLN A 152 35.01 45.33 -26.41
C GLN A 152 33.76 44.45 -26.52
N ASP A 153 33.63 43.73 -27.62
CA ASP A 153 32.60 42.70 -27.77
C ASP A 153 32.82 41.59 -26.72
N THR A 154 31.74 41.16 -26.07
CA THR A 154 31.80 40.20 -24.97
C THR A 154 30.69 39.17 -25.09
N VAL A 155 31.02 37.90 -24.86
CA VAL A 155 30.04 36.81 -24.79
C VAL A 155 29.86 36.34 -23.35
N PHE A 156 28.60 36.25 -22.92
CA PHE A 156 28.23 35.61 -21.65
C PHE A 156 27.41 34.35 -21.89
N THR A 157 27.74 33.30 -21.16
CA THR A 157 27.00 32.03 -21.21
C THR A 157 26.15 31.86 -19.96
N ALA A 158 24.88 31.53 -20.13
CA ALA A 158 23.99 31.29 -19.00
C ALA A 158 24.34 29.99 -18.27
N LYS A 159 24.58 30.08 -16.96
CA LYS A 159 24.61 28.92 -16.07
C LYS A 159 23.22 28.72 -15.48
N TRP A 160 22.60 27.58 -15.78
CA TRP A 160 21.26 27.25 -15.33
C TRP A 160 21.27 26.23 -14.19
N ARG A 161 20.32 26.35 -13.26
CA ARG A 161 20.05 25.32 -12.25
C ARG A 161 18.56 25.00 -12.15
N LYS A 162 18.25 23.80 -11.67
CA LYS A 162 16.87 23.39 -11.37
C LYS A 162 16.48 23.77 -9.95
N GLU A 163 15.27 24.31 -9.81
CA GLU A 163 14.73 24.69 -8.51
C GLU A 163 13.31 24.16 -8.31
N LEU A 164 13.16 23.30 -7.31
CA LEU A 164 11.89 22.64 -6.98
C LEU A 164 10.76 23.64 -6.70
N SER A 165 11.05 24.70 -5.93
CA SER A 165 10.09 25.75 -5.55
C SER A 165 9.62 26.59 -6.73
N VAL A 166 10.35 26.62 -7.84
CA VAL A 166 9.95 27.31 -9.07
C VAL A 166 9.00 26.43 -9.88
N LEU A 167 9.26 25.12 -9.93
CA LEU A 167 8.43 24.18 -10.68
C LEU A 167 7.12 23.83 -9.98
N PHE A 168 7.20 23.48 -8.69
CA PHE A 168 6.07 23.02 -7.90
C PHE A 168 5.63 24.07 -6.87
N ASP A 169 4.35 24.03 -6.55
CA ASP A 169 3.81 24.76 -5.40
C ASP A 169 4.26 24.10 -4.09
N THR A 170 5.37 24.62 -3.57
CA THR A 170 5.94 24.28 -2.27
C THR A 170 5.49 25.24 -1.17
N ASP A 171 4.81 26.34 -1.52
CA ASP A 171 4.42 27.38 -0.57
C ASP A 171 3.09 27.05 0.10
N THR A 172 2.21 26.35 -0.62
CA THR A 172 0.91 25.94 -0.12
C THR A 172 0.79 24.43 -0.01
N HIS A 173 0.07 23.97 1.01
CA HIS A 173 -0.25 22.56 1.18
C HIS A 173 -1.59 22.24 0.52
N GLY A 174 -1.63 22.40 -0.80
CA GLY A 174 -2.73 21.92 -1.64
C GLY A 174 -2.80 20.39 -1.69
N ALA A 175 -4.01 19.84 -1.81
CA ALA A 175 -4.21 18.41 -2.03
C ALA A 175 -3.81 18.06 -3.46
N TYR A 176 -2.84 17.15 -3.63
CA TYR A 176 -2.34 16.72 -4.94
C TYR A 176 -2.80 15.33 -5.34
N ILE A 177 -3.47 14.59 -4.45
CA ILE A 177 -4.01 13.26 -4.71
C ILE A 177 -5.41 13.08 -4.13
N GLY A 178 -6.27 12.40 -4.89
CA GLY A 178 -7.59 11.95 -4.45
C GLY A 178 -7.69 10.42 -4.42
N GLY A 179 -8.87 9.94 -4.02
CA GLY A 179 -9.25 8.53 -4.12
C GLY A 179 -9.92 8.21 -5.45
N TYR A 180 -10.23 6.95 -5.67
CA TYR A 180 -11.02 6.49 -6.79
C TYR A 180 -12.51 6.87 -6.62
N SER A 181 -13.26 6.83 -7.72
CA SER A 181 -14.69 7.14 -7.75
C SER A 181 -15.55 6.26 -6.83
N ASN A 182 -15.04 5.09 -6.45
CA ASN A 182 -15.68 4.17 -5.51
C ASN A 182 -15.43 4.51 -4.02
N GLY A 183 -14.76 5.63 -3.72
CA GLY A 183 -14.48 6.11 -2.37
C GLY A 183 -13.25 5.49 -1.69
N MET A 184 -12.51 4.62 -2.39
CA MET A 184 -11.30 3.99 -1.90
C MET A 184 -10.05 4.78 -2.29
N PHE A 185 -9.00 4.71 -1.45
CA PHE A 185 -7.67 5.19 -1.81
C PHE A 185 -6.80 4.09 -2.42
N LYS A 186 -6.95 2.84 -1.99
CA LYS A 186 -6.11 1.69 -2.36
C LYS A 186 -4.62 1.93 -2.04
N PRO A 187 -4.23 2.01 -0.74
CA PRO A 187 -2.85 2.31 -0.35
C PRO A 187 -1.83 1.34 -0.96
N GLU A 188 -2.16 0.05 -1.01
CA GLU A 188 -1.31 -1.00 -1.62
C GLU A 188 -1.57 -1.19 -3.12
N GLY A 189 -2.45 -0.38 -3.72
CA GLY A 189 -2.71 -0.40 -5.16
C GLY A 189 -1.51 0.10 -5.95
N GLN A 190 -1.15 -0.63 -7.00
CA GLN A 190 -0.03 -0.26 -7.88
C GLN A 190 -0.38 0.94 -8.75
N VAL A 191 0.54 1.90 -8.82
CA VAL A 191 0.40 3.15 -9.59
C VAL A 191 0.71 2.90 -11.07
N THR A 192 -0.17 3.38 -11.94
CA THR A 192 0.08 3.44 -13.40
C THR A 192 0.99 4.63 -13.76
N ARG A 193 1.64 4.59 -14.92
CA ARG A 193 2.44 5.71 -15.44
C ARG A 193 1.61 7.00 -15.54
N ALA A 194 0.36 6.91 -16.00
CA ALA A 194 -0.57 8.03 -16.04
C ALA A 194 -0.90 8.59 -14.65
N GLU A 195 -1.18 7.73 -13.67
CA GLU A 195 -1.41 8.16 -12.28
C GLU A 195 -0.17 8.81 -11.69
N ALA A 196 1.03 8.26 -11.91
CA ALA A 196 2.29 8.84 -11.43
C ALA A 196 2.50 10.25 -11.96
N VAL A 197 2.38 10.43 -13.27
CA VAL A 197 2.44 11.75 -13.93
C VAL A 197 1.41 12.72 -13.36
N LYS A 198 0.18 12.27 -13.12
CA LYS A 198 -0.87 13.14 -12.58
C LYS A 198 -0.51 13.68 -11.19
N LEU A 199 0.23 12.94 -10.37
CA LEU A 199 0.68 13.42 -9.06
C LEU A 199 1.60 14.64 -9.19
N PHE A 200 2.61 14.56 -10.06
CA PHE A 200 3.52 15.68 -10.33
C PHE A 200 2.79 16.85 -11.01
N TYR A 201 1.93 16.56 -12.00
CA TYR A 201 1.14 17.59 -12.67
C TYR A 201 0.27 18.39 -11.69
N ASN A 202 -0.32 17.73 -10.69
CA ASN A 202 -1.15 18.42 -9.71
C ASN A 202 -0.35 19.41 -8.84
N LEU A 203 0.96 19.16 -8.67
CA LEU A 203 1.89 20.00 -7.91
C LEU A 203 2.46 21.18 -8.71
N LEU A 204 2.37 21.16 -10.04
CA LEU A 204 2.91 22.24 -10.89
C LEU A 204 2.27 23.60 -10.57
N ARG A 205 3.09 24.65 -10.55
CA ARG A 205 2.59 26.04 -10.51
C ARG A 205 1.91 26.45 -11.82
N GLU A 206 2.50 26.05 -12.94
CA GLU A 206 2.03 26.37 -14.29
C GLU A 206 1.66 25.08 -15.04
N LYS A 207 0.46 25.05 -15.64
CA LYS A 207 -0.13 23.83 -16.25
C LYS A 207 -0.54 24.00 -17.71
N ASN A 208 -0.38 25.20 -18.26
CA ASN A 208 -0.89 25.60 -19.57
C ASN A 208 0.04 25.26 -20.74
N GLN A 209 1.15 24.56 -20.50
CA GLN A 209 2.13 24.19 -21.53
C GLN A 209 2.00 22.70 -21.83
N MET A 210 1.42 22.34 -22.97
CA MET A 210 1.35 20.95 -23.47
C MET A 210 2.25 20.83 -24.70
N GLU A 211 3.35 20.08 -24.58
CA GLU A 211 4.37 20.02 -25.63
C GLU A 211 4.56 18.63 -26.24
N ALA A 212 4.09 17.56 -25.59
CA ALA A 212 4.30 16.19 -26.05
C ALA A 212 2.98 15.47 -26.37
N GLU A 213 2.92 14.84 -27.54
CA GLU A 213 1.82 13.96 -27.97
C GLU A 213 2.35 12.53 -28.18
N PHE A 214 1.52 11.54 -27.85
CA PHE A 214 1.86 10.12 -27.96
C PHE A 214 0.77 9.37 -28.69
N SER A 215 1.13 8.38 -29.52
CA SER A 215 0.16 7.67 -30.36
C SER A 215 -0.88 6.86 -29.58
N ASP A 216 -0.58 6.50 -28.33
CA ASP A 216 -1.47 5.74 -27.43
C ASP A 216 -2.15 6.59 -26.36
N VAL A 217 -2.06 7.92 -26.46
CA VAL A 217 -2.72 8.88 -25.55
C VAL A 217 -3.73 9.70 -26.36
N LYS A 218 -5.01 9.48 -26.11
CA LYS A 218 -6.06 10.26 -26.79
C LYS A 218 -6.26 11.61 -26.09
N PRO A 219 -6.55 12.70 -26.82
CA PRO A 219 -6.68 14.04 -26.24
C PRO A 219 -7.77 14.18 -25.17
N ASP A 220 -8.82 13.36 -25.19
CA ASP A 220 -9.97 13.40 -24.28
C ASP A 220 -9.79 12.53 -23.02
N GLU A 221 -8.68 11.81 -22.89
CA GLU A 221 -8.38 11.01 -21.71
C GLU A 221 -7.98 11.89 -20.51
N TRP A 222 -8.40 11.50 -19.30
CA TRP A 222 -8.19 12.28 -18.06
C TRP A 222 -6.72 12.58 -17.73
N TYR A 223 -5.79 11.84 -18.33
CA TYR A 223 -4.35 11.97 -18.15
C TYR A 223 -3.64 12.67 -19.32
N ALA A 224 -4.32 12.99 -20.43
CA ALA A 224 -3.67 13.44 -21.66
C ALA A 224 -2.86 14.73 -21.46
N GLU A 225 -3.51 15.78 -20.93
CA GLU A 225 -2.87 17.04 -20.59
C GLU A 225 -1.71 16.84 -19.60
N ALA A 226 -1.91 16.03 -18.57
CA ALA A 226 -0.89 15.79 -17.56
C ALA A 226 0.36 15.12 -18.15
N ILE A 227 0.18 14.15 -19.05
CA ILE A 227 1.27 13.50 -19.78
C ILE A 227 2.01 14.51 -20.66
N GLY A 228 1.28 15.28 -21.48
CA GLY A 228 1.90 16.25 -22.37
C GLY A 228 2.71 17.32 -21.63
N THR A 229 2.19 17.85 -20.53
CA THR A 229 2.87 18.87 -19.72
C THR A 229 4.09 18.30 -18.97
N ILE A 230 3.95 17.17 -18.28
CA ILE A 230 5.05 16.59 -17.49
C ILE A 230 6.18 16.06 -18.38
N CYS A 231 5.86 15.62 -19.60
CA CYS A 231 6.87 15.32 -20.61
C CYS A 231 7.54 16.59 -21.16
N GLY A 232 6.80 17.66 -21.43
CA GLY A 232 7.37 18.95 -21.87
C GLY A 232 8.33 19.58 -20.86
N VAL A 233 8.04 19.44 -19.57
CA VAL A 233 8.95 19.86 -18.47
C VAL A 233 10.17 18.92 -18.34
N GLY A 234 10.14 17.73 -18.95
CA GLY A 234 11.24 16.77 -18.93
C GLY A 234 11.31 15.89 -17.68
N LEU A 235 10.23 15.78 -16.91
CA LEU A 235 10.15 14.88 -15.75
C LEU A 235 9.78 13.46 -16.12
N ALA A 236 9.13 13.27 -17.27
CA ALA A 236 8.82 11.95 -17.82
C ALA A 236 9.19 11.90 -19.31
N LYS A 237 9.46 10.69 -19.81
CA LYS A 237 9.67 10.43 -21.23
C LYS A 237 8.79 9.27 -21.69
N GLY A 238 8.30 9.36 -22.92
CA GLY A 238 7.75 8.20 -23.63
C GLY A 238 8.82 7.24 -24.12
N TYR A 239 8.39 6.22 -24.84
CA TYR A 239 9.24 5.22 -25.47
C TYR A 239 9.61 5.66 -26.89
N ASP A 240 10.71 5.14 -27.41
CA ASP A 240 11.20 5.48 -28.75
C ASP A 240 10.26 5.01 -29.88
N ASP A 241 9.29 4.15 -29.55
CA ASP A 241 8.22 3.71 -30.45
C ASP A 241 7.06 4.74 -30.58
N GLY A 242 7.17 5.91 -29.94
CA GLY A 242 6.15 6.96 -29.96
C GLY A 242 5.01 6.77 -28.95
N THR A 243 5.08 5.75 -28.09
CA THR A 243 4.07 5.46 -27.07
C THR A 243 4.46 5.99 -25.69
N PHE A 244 3.48 6.21 -24.81
CA PHE A 244 3.69 6.54 -23.40
C PHE A 244 3.37 5.35 -22.46
N ARG A 245 2.46 4.46 -22.86
CA ARG A 245 1.95 3.31 -22.10
C ARG A 245 1.28 3.72 -20.78
N PRO A 246 0.22 4.56 -20.82
CA PRO A 246 -0.36 5.20 -19.64
C PRO A 246 -0.84 4.23 -18.57
N ASN A 247 -1.36 3.05 -18.98
CA ASN A 247 -1.92 2.04 -18.07
C ASN A 247 -0.85 1.07 -17.50
N GLN A 248 0.39 1.14 -17.97
CA GLN A 248 1.47 0.29 -17.45
C GLN A 248 1.81 0.71 -16.02
N LYS A 249 2.08 -0.27 -15.15
CA LYS A 249 2.50 -0.01 -13.76
C LYS A 249 3.94 0.50 -13.71
N ILE A 250 4.14 1.63 -13.05
CA ILE A 250 5.45 2.27 -12.88
C ILE A 250 6.28 1.53 -11.81
N THR A 251 7.59 1.45 -12.00
CA THR A 251 8.51 0.91 -10.99
C THR A 251 8.89 1.98 -9.96
N LYS A 252 9.44 1.54 -8.82
CA LYS A 252 10.01 2.46 -7.82
C LYS A 252 11.14 3.31 -8.41
N ALA A 253 12.05 2.70 -9.16
CA ALA A 253 13.17 3.42 -9.79
C ALA A 253 12.71 4.47 -10.81
N GLU A 254 11.73 4.14 -11.65
CA GLU A 254 11.17 5.09 -12.61
C GLU A 254 10.56 6.30 -11.91
N PHE A 255 9.78 6.08 -10.84
CA PHE A 255 9.17 7.17 -10.09
C PHE A 255 10.19 8.03 -9.33
N ILE A 256 11.23 7.41 -8.77
CA ILE A 256 12.32 8.15 -8.10
C ILE A 256 13.10 8.99 -9.09
N LYS A 257 13.38 8.48 -10.28
CA LYS A 257 13.97 9.29 -11.34
C LYS A 257 13.12 10.54 -11.64
N MET A 258 11.79 10.41 -11.71
CA MET A 258 10.90 11.57 -11.88
C MET A 258 11.05 12.58 -10.73
N ALA A 259 11.02 12.12 -9.48
CA ALA A 259 11.15 12.97 -8.29
C ALA A 259 12.50 13.71 -8.23
N VAL A 260 13.60 12.99 -8.51
CA VAL A 260 14.96 13.54 -8.48
C VAL A 260 15.23 14.48 -9.65
N SER A 261 14.58 14.29 -10.80
CA SER A 261 14.74 15.16 -11.98
C SER A 261 14.31 16.61 -11.76
N CYS A 262 13.70 16.92 -10.61
CA CYS A 262 13.32 18.27 -10.18
C CYS A 262 14.39 18.98 -9.34
N ALA A 263 15.47 18.29 -8.96
CA ALA A 263 16.53 18.79 -8.11
C ALA A 263 17.86 18.80 -8.86
N GLU A 264 18.78 19.64 -8.40
CA GLU A 264 20.18 19.58 -8.79
C GLU A 264 20.82 18.37 -8.11
N MET A 265 21.34 17.45 -8.93
CA MET A 265 21.87 16.17 -8.45
C MET A 265 23.35 16.32 -8.11
N GLU A 266 23.70 15.76 -6.95
CA GLU A 266 25.09 15.59 -6.52
C GLU A 266 25.41 14.09 -6.49
N GLU A 267 26.67 13.73 -6.76
CA GLU A 267 27.11 12.34 -6.62
C GLU A 267 27.02 11.89 -5.16
N CYS A 268 26.29 10.80 -4.93
CA CYS A 268 26.02 10.25 -3.61
C CYS A 268 26.37 8.76 -3.61
N SER A 269 26.76 8.23 -2.45
CA SER A 269 26.93 6.78 -2.28
C SER A 269 25.59 6.08 -2.11
N CYS A 270 25.32 5.05 -2.91
CA CYS A 270 24.11 4.25 -2.80
C CYS A 270 24.18 3.29 -1.60
N PRO A 271 23.26 3.38 -0.62
CA PRO A 271 23.30 2.51 0.57
C PRO A 271 22.63 1.14 0.36
N PHE A 272 22.02 0.89 -0.81
CA PHE A 272 21.20 -0.30 -1.03
C PHE A 272 21.96 -1.38 -1.82
N PRO A 273 22.09 -2.60 -1.29
CA PRO A 273 22.91 -3.65 -1.89
C PRO A 273 22.30 -4.25 -3.17
N ASP A 274 21.00 -4.11 -3.38
CA ASP A 274 20.28 -4.61 -4.56
C ASP A 274 20.27 -3.63 -5.74
N VAL A 275 20.87 -2.44 -5.57
CA VAL A 275 21.09 -1.46 -6.63
C VAL A 275 22.50 -1.66 -7.17
N LYS A 276 22.60 -2.10 -8.43
CA LYS A 276 23.88 -2.45 -9.04
C LYS A 276 24.70 -1.18 -9.33
N PRO A 277 25.99 -1.12 -8.95
CA PRO A 277 26.86 -0.02 -9.35
C PRO A 277 26.86 0.18 -10.87
N GLY A 278 26.70 1.42 -11.31
CA GLY A 278 26.63 1.79 -12.73
C GLY A 278 25.32 1.45 -13.44
N SER A 279 24.28 0.97 -12.73
CA SER A 279 22.94 0.89 -13.32
C SER A 279 22.33 2.28 -13.49
N TRP A 280 21.38 2.42 -14.42
CA TRP A 280 20.80 3.73 -14.73
C TRP A 280 20.05 4.34 -13.54
N GLU A 281 19.51 3.52 -12.64
CA GLU A 281 18.77 3.95 -11.47
C GLU A 281 19.65 4.39 -10.29
N GLU A 282 20.90 3.93 -10.25
CA GLU A 282 21.83 4.11 -9.13
C GLU A 282 22.01 5.58 -8.70
N PRO A 283 22.32 6.54 -9.59
CA PRO A 283 22.53 7.93 -9.16
C PRO A 283 21.26 8.57 -8.59
N TYR A 284 20.09 8.23 -9.15
CA TYR A 284 18.81 8.76 -8.67
C TYR A 284 18.44 8.19 -7.30
N VAL A 285 18.66 6.89 -7.12
CA VAL A 285 18.37 6.21 -5.86
C VAL A 285 19.33 6.66 -4.77
N ALA A 286 20.63 6.78 -5.07
CA ALA A 286 21.63 7.28 -4.13
C ALA A 286 21.30 8.69 -3.64
N PHE A 287 20.98 9.61 -4.57
CA PHE A 287 20.61 10.97 -4.23
C PHE A 287 19.32 11.03 -3.37
N ALA A 288 18.28 10.31 -3.77
CA ALA A 288 17.03 10.27 -3.02
C ALA A 288 17.21 9.69 -1.60
N ALA A 289 18.11 8.71 -1.43
CA ALA A 289 18.47 8.16 -0.13
C ALA A 289 19.23 9.18 0.72
N ALA A 290 20.21 9.88 0.13
CA ALA A 290 20.98 10.91 0.81
C ALA A 290 20.11 12.08 1.30
N LYS A 291 19.07 12.46 0.53
CA LYS A 291 18.07 13.45 0.93
C LYS A 291 17.02 12.92 1.91
N GLY A 292 17.02 11.63 2.22
CA GLY A 292 16.06 10.99 3.13
C GLY A 292 14.65 10.80 2.55
N TRP A 293 14.49 10.87 1.22
CA TRP A 293 13.20 10.71 0.55
C TRP A 293 12.74 9.26 0.49
N ILE A 294 13.69 8.33 0.51
CA ILE A 294 13.46 6.89 0.47
C ILE A 294 14.22 6.17 1.58
N SER A 295 13.73 4.98 1.89
CA SER A 295 14.33 4.05 2.84
C SER A 295 14.21 2.64 2.28
N GLY A 296 15.12 1.76 2.68
CA GLY A 296 15.08 0.35 2.31
C GLY A 296 13.95 -0.41 3.03
N ASP A 297 13.72 -1.64 2.58
CA ASP A 297 12.92 -2.63 3.30
C ASP A 297 13.65 -3.13 4.56
N PRO A 298 13.02 -3.98 5.40
CA PRO A 298 13.67 -4.52 6.60
C PRO A 298 14.99 -5.26 6.34
N GLU A 299 15.18 -5.78 5.12
CA GLU A 299 16.39 -6.44 4.65
C GLU A 299 17.45 -5.46 4.11
N GLY A 300 17.13 -4.17 4.05
CA GLY A 300 18.02 -3.11 3.59
C GLY A 300 18.01 -2.87 2.07
N ASN A 301 17.09 -3.49 1.33
CA ASN A 301 16.99 -3.37 -0.14
C ASN A 301 16.03 -2.25 -0.56
N PHE A 302 16.26 -1.66 -1.73
CA PHE A 302 15.35 -0.67 -2.32
C PHE A 302 14.24 -1.31 -3.18
N ASN A 303 14.56 -2.39 -3.86
CA ASN A 303 13.75 -3.11 -4.85
C ASN A 303 13.38 -2.24 -6.07
N PRO A 304 14.36 -1.79 -6.88
CA PRO A 304 14.15 -0.78 -7.93
C PRO A 304 13.13 -1.18 -9.00
N SER A 305 13.03 -2.48 -9.31
CA SER A 305 12.12 -3.03 -10.32
C SER A 305 10.71 -3.32 -9.80
N GLU A 306 10.48 -3.25 -8.48
CA GLU A 306 9.16 -3.47 -7.89
C GLU A 306 8.18 -2.38 -8.33
N LYS A 307 6.90 -2.74 -8.49
CA LYS A 307 5.85 -1.78 -8.84
C LYS A 307 5.50 -0.93 -7.63
N LEU A 308 5.44 0.38 -7.86
CA LEU A 308 5.20 1.37 -6.81
C LEU A 308 3.75 1.31 -6.32
N THR A 309 3.55 1.30 -5.00
CA THR A 309 2.21 1.45 -4.41
C THR A 309 1.82 2.92 -4.22
N ARG A 310 0.53 3.21 -4.16
CA ARG A 310 0.03 4.58 -3.92
C ARG A 310 0.51 5.15 -2.59
N ALA A 311 0.58 4.32 -1.55
CA ALA A 311 1.11 4.70 -0.24
C ALA A 311 2.60 5.07 -0.30
N GLN A 312 3.40 4.32 -1.06
CA GLN A 312 4.82 4.65 -1.29
C GLN A 312 4.97 5.96 -2.08
N ALA A 313 4.17 6.16 -3.13
CA ALA A 313 4.21 7.36 -3.96
C ALA A 313 3.97 8.64 -3.15
N VAL A 314 2.95 8.66 -2.29
CA VAL A 314 2.65 9.85 -1.45
C VAL A 314 3.70 10.06 -0.36
N LYS A 315 4.30 9.00 0.19
CA LYS A 315 5.42 9.16 1.15
C LYS A 315 6.60 9.83 0.45
N ILE A 316 7.01 9.33 -0.71
CA ILE A 316 8.14 9.87 -1.48
C ILE A 316 7.90 11.33 -1.83
N LEU A 317 6.73 11.67 -2.37
CA LEU A 317 6.42 13.06 -2.75
C LEU A 317 6.35 13.99 -1.56
N ASN A 318 5.76 13.56 -0.44
CA ASN A 318 5.75 14.38 0.77
C ASN A 318 7.18 14.66 1.24
N CYS A 319 8.05 13.65 1.29
CA CYS A 319 9.46 13.85 1.66
C CYS A 319 10.22 14.75 0.67
N MET A 320 9.99 14.58 -0.64
CA MET A 320 10.56 15.43 -1.69
C MET A 320 10.16 16.90 -1.52
N LEU A 321 8.89 17.15 -1.18
CA LEU A 321 8.33 18.49 -0.97
C LEU A 321 8.65 19.06 0.43
N GLY A 322 9.30 18.30 1.30
CA GLY A 322 9.51 18.69 2.71
C GLY A 322 8.24 18.64 3.58
N ARG A 323 7.16 18.03 3.09
CA ARG A 323 5.90 17.88 3.82
C ARG A 323 5.96 16.77 4.86
N THR A 324 5.53 17.08 6.07
CA THR A 324 5.54 16.14 7.21
C THR A 324 4.16 16.05 7.84
N PRO A 325 3.54 14.86 7.92
CA PRO A 325 2.26 14.71 8.60
C PRO A 325 2.34 15.20 10.05
N GLU A 326 1.41 16.07 10.45
CA GLU A 326 1.33 16.56 11.84
C GLU A 326 1.20 15.37 12.83
N ALA A 327 1.89 15.45 13.97
CA ALA A 327 1.86 14.42 15.02
C ALA A 327 0.43 14.01 15.47
N GLY A 328 -0.53 14.96 15.44
CA GLY A 328 -1.92 14.76 15.81
C GLY A 328 -2.86 14.29 14.68
N VAL A 329 -2.34 14.03 13.47
CA VAL A 329 -3.17 13.77 12.26
C VAL A 329 -4.16 12.61 12.43
N LYS A 330 -3.79 11.58 13.22
CA LYS A 330 -4.65 10.41 13.48
C LYS A 330 -5.92 10.73 14.28
N SER A 331 -5.91 11.82 15.03
CA SER A 331 -7.03 12.25 15.87
C SER A 331 -7.87 13.37 15.21
N LYS A 332 -7.45 13.88 14.05
CA LYS A 332 -8.20 14.93 13.34
C LYS A 332 -9.49 14.35 12.76
N THR A 333 -10.54 15.18 12.76
CA THR A 333 -11.87 14.81 12.24
C THR A 333 -12.19 15.64 11.01
N GLY A 334 -12.93 15.06 10.06
CA GLY A 334 -13.30 15.76 8.83
C GLY A 334 -12.13 15.98 7.85
N VAL A 335 -10.98 15.34 8.06
CA VAL A 335 -9.96 15.18 7.00
C VAL A 335 -10.52 14.33 5.85
N THR A 336 -9.87 14.35 4.69
CA THR A 336 -10.28 13.56 3.53
C THR A 336 -10.46 12.09 3.91
N ASN A 337 -11.67 11.56 3.70
CA ASN A 337 -12.05 10.25 4.18
C ASN A 337 -12.14 9.21 3.05
N PHE A 338 -11.27 8.20 3.11
CA PHE A 338 -11.31 7.03 2.23
C PHE A 338 -11.81 5.78 2.97
N TYR A 339 -12.58 4.94 2.28
CA TYR A 339 -13.25 3.80 2.91
C TYR A 339 -12.28 2.74 3.47
N ASP A 340 -11.10 2.60 2.86
CA ASP A 340 -10.10 1.56 3.09
C ASP A 340 -8.83 2.05 3.80
N VAL A 341 -8.78 3.32 4.22
CA VAL A 341 -7.62 3.91 4.91
C VAL A 341 -7.96 4.12 6.38
N PHE A 342 -7.32 3.35 7.26
CA PHE A 342 -7.52 3.42 8.70
C PHE A 342 -6.29 4.03 9.41
N PRO A 343 -6.45 4.65 10.61
CA PRO A 343 -5.34 5.27 11.36
C PRO A 343 -4.16 4.33 11.70
N GLU A 344 -4.41 3.02 11.68
CA GLU A 344 -3.38 1.99 11.89
C GLU A 344 -2.50 1.75 10.65
N ASN A 345 -2.93 2.19 9.46
CA ASN A 345 -2.11 2.06 8.25
C ASN A 345 -0.84 2.92 8.39
N TRP A 346 0.31 2.35 8.05
CA TRP A 346 1.62 3.01 8.18
C TRP A 346 1.70 4.33 7.39
N ALA A 347 1.01 4.42 6.26
CA ALA A 347 0.97 5.59 5.40
C ALA A 347 -0.18 6.55 5.72
N TYR A 348 -0.99 6.29 6.76
CA TYR A 348 -2.19 7.10 7.07
C TYR A 348 -1.88 8.60 7.11
N GLY A 349 -0.81 8.98 7.82
CA GLY A 349 -0.39 10.38 7.93
C GLY A 349 -0.06 10.98 6.56
N HIS A 350 0.79 10.30 5.76
CA HIS A 350 1.16 10.76 4.42
C HIS A 350 -0.01 10.83 3.45
N ILE A 351 -0.98 9.92 3.56
CA ILE A 351 -2.19 9.93 2.74
C ILE A 351 -3.06 11.13 3.10
N VAL A 352 -3.26 11.41 4.39
CA VAL A 352 -4.04 12.57 4.86
C VAL A 352 -3.36 13.88 4.47
N GLU A 353 -2.03 13.96 4.66
CA GLU A 353 -1.15 15.07 4.25
C GLU A 353 -1.30 15.39 2.76
N ALA A 354 -1.25 14.36 1.90
CA ALA A 354 -1.31 14.50 0.46
C ALA A 354 -2.71 14.85 -0.08
N SER A 355 -3.76 14.47 0.65
CA SER A 355 -5.15 14.51 0.17
C SER A 355 -6.03 15.54 0.86
N THR A 356 -5.52 16.26 1.85
CA THR A 356 -6.26 17.29 2.60
C THR A 356 -5.54 18.61 2.44
N ALA A 357 -6.16 19.58 1.78
CA ALA A 357 -5.57 20.91 1.64
C ALA A 357 -5.56 21.63 3.00
N HIS A 358 -4.43 22.22 3.40
CA HIS A 358 -4.26 22.81 4.72
C HIS A 358 -3.26 23.97 4.74
N SER A 359 -3.28 24.73 5.84
CA SER A 359 -2.28 25.73 6.18
C SER A 359 -1.57 25.29 7.45
N TYR A 360 -0.29 25.64 7.59
CA TYR A 360 0.54 25.14 8.66
C TYR A 360 1.57 26.17 9.14
N THR A 361 2.19 25.87 10.28
CA THR A 361 3.41 26.52 10.75
C THR A 361 4.46 25.46 11.04
N PHE A 362 5.71 25.74 10.69
CA PHE A 362 6.84 24.89 11.06
C PHE A 362 7.12 24.98 12.56
N LEU A 363 7.40 23.84 13.18
CA LEU A 363 7.79 23.76 14.59
C LEU A 363 9.31 23.87 14.73
N GLU A 364 9.79 24.52 15.79
CA GLU A 364 11.23 24.63 16.08
C GLU A 364 11.92 23.26 16.23
N ALA A 365 11.20 22.25 16.71
CA ALA A 365 11.67 20.87 16.84
C ALA A 365 11.63 20.06 15.54
N GLY A 366 11.22 20.68 14.43
CA GLY A 366 10.94 20.02 13.16
C GLY A 366 9.49 19.54 13.02
N GLY A 367 9.02 19.46 11.79
CA GLY A 367 7.66 19.05 11.43
C GLY A 367 6.65 20.21 11.43
N GLU A 368 5.39 19.85 11.22
CA GLU A 368 4.32 20.81 10.94
C GLU A 368 3.21 20.75 11.98
N GLN A 369 2.62 21.91 12.24
CA GLN A 369 1.36 22.06 12.95
C GLN A 369 0.34 22.73 12.04
N TRP A 370 -0.78 22.06 11.75
CA TRP A 370 -1.83 22.60 10.91
C TRP A 370 -2.62 23.67 11.66
N THR A 371 -2.68 24.88 11.09
CA THR A 371 -3.47 26.00 11.61
C THR A 371 -4.91 25.97 11.08
N SER A 372 -5.12 25.45 9.87
CA SER A 372 -6.45 25.20 9.29
C SER A 372 -6.38 24.12 8.22
N TYR A 373 -7.52 23.48 7.90
CA TYR A 373 -7.61 22.50 6.82
C TYR A 373 -9.01 22.42 6.21
N THR A 374 -9.07 22.05 4.94
CA THR A 374 -10.31 21.87 4.19
C THR A 374 -11.01 20.61 4.69
N LYS A 375 -12.22 20.79 5.22
CA LYS A 375 -13.02 19.65 5.70
C LYS A 375 -13.67 18.90 4.53
N ASP A 376 -13.62 17.58 4.59
CA ASP A 376 -14.36 16.70 3.71
C ASP A 376 -15.86 16.74 4.07
N THR A 377 -16.63 17.41 3.23
CA THR A 377 -18.08 17.58 3.38
C THR A 377 -18.88 16.64 2.49
N ARG A 378 -18.20 15.72 1.77
CA ARG A 378 -18.88 14.79 0.86
C ARG A 378 -19.82 13.87 1.65
N PRO A 379 -21.04 13.62 1.15
CA PRO A 379 -21.98 12.76 1.85
C PRO A 379 -21.45 11.34 1.95
N ILE A 380 -21.48 10.78 3.16
CA ILE A 380 -21.10 9.40 3.41
C ILE A 380 -22.16 8.47 2.78
N LYS A 381 -21.76 7.73 1.75
CA LYS A 381 -22.57 6.67 1.16
C LYS A 381 -22.36 5.38 1.95
N THR A 382 -23.37 4.96 2.69
CA THR A 382 -23.35 3.68 3.40
C THR A 382 -23.84 2.55 2.51
N GLY A 383 -23.45 1.31 2.83
CA GLY A 383 -23.95 0.12 2.15
C GLY A 383 -22.87 -0.71 1.46
N TRP A 384 -23.32 -1.63 0.61
CA TRP A 384 -22.46 -2.63 -0.03
C TRP A 384 -21.64 -2.04 -1.18
N VAL A 385 -20.34 -2.32 -1.17
CA VAL A 385 -19.40 -1.98 -2.23
C VAL A 385 -18.69 -3.24 -2.71
N LYS A 386 -18.37 -3.29 -4.00
CA LYS A 386 -17.58 -4.36 -4.62
C LYS A 386 -16.33 -3.77 -5.24
N ASP A 387 -15.20 -4.41 -4.99
CA ASP A 387 -13.94 -4.09 -5.65
C ASP A 387 -13.14 -5.38 -5.85
N SER A 388 -12.62 -5.58 -7.06
CA SER A 388 -11.71 -6.70 -7.38
C SER A 388 -12.26 -8.08 -6.96
N GLY A 389 -13.56 -8.31 -7.15
CA GLY A 389 -14.26 -9.56 -6.77
C GLY A 389 -14.57 -9.71 -5.27
N LYS A 390 -14.05 -8.81 -4.42
CA LYS A 390 -14.33 -8.77 -2.98
C LYS A 390 -15.52 -7.86 -2.68
N ARG A 391 -16.21 -8.15 -1.57
CA ARG A 391 -17.35 -7.39 -1.06
C ARG A 391 -16.99 -6.70 0.24
N TYR A 392 -17.47 -5.48 0.41
CA TYR A 392 -17.24 -4.63 1.57
C TYR A 392 -18.56 -3.99 1.99
N TYR A 393 -18.66 -3.57 3.24
CA TYR A 393 -19.78 -2.77 3.71
C TYR A 393 -19.27 -1.45 4.31
N VAL A 394 -19.71 -0.32 3.76
CA VAL A 394 -19.37 1.01 4.25
C VAL A 394 -20.29 1.38 5.41
N GLY A 395 -19.72 1.58 6.59
CA GLY A 395 -20.40 1.99 7.80
C GLY A 395 -20.77 3.48 7.82
N LYS A 396 -21.46 3.90 8.87
CA LYS A 396 -21.94 5.29 9.05
C LYS A 396 -20.82 6.32 9.15
N ASN A 397 -19.61 5.90 9.50
CA ASN A 397 -18.41 6.74 9.56
C ASN A 397 -17.67 6.81 8.21
N GLY A 398 -18.21 6.20 7.14
CA GLY A 398 -17.56 6.18 5.84
C GLY A 398 -16.29 5.33 5.81
N LYS A 399 -16.17 4.34 6.68
CA LYS A 399 -15.11 3.32 6.63
C LYS A 399 -15.72 1.95 6.35
N PHE A 400 -14.94 1.05 5.75
CA PHE A 400 -15.33 -0.35 5.71
C PHE A 400 -15.48 -0.90 7.13
N LEU A 401 -16.57 -1.65 7.34
CA LEU A 401 -16.73 -2.41 8.57
C LEU A 401 -15.71 -3.55 8.62
N ARG A 402 -15.20 -3.82 9.82
CA ARG A 402 -14.24 -4.90 10.10
C ARG A 402 -14.78 -5.82 11.20
N GLY A 403 -14.32 -7.06 11.23
CA GLY A 403 -14.71 -8.03 12.25
C GLY A 403 -16.17 -8.47 12.17
N ALA A 404 -16.72 -8.93 13.30
CA ALA A 404 -18.08 -9.41 13.39
C ALA A 404 -19.08 -8.23 13.40
N GLN A 405 -20.11 -8.29 12.55
CA GLN A 405 -21.10 -7.24 12.38
C GLN A 405 -22.51 -7.82 12.27
N THR A 406 -23.52 -7.01 12.55
CA THR A 406 -24.92 -7.34 12.25
C THR A 406 -25.50 -6.28 11.34
N ILE A 407 -25.92 -6.68 10.15
CA ILE A 407 -26.47 -5.80 9.11
C ILE A 407 -27.82 -6.40 8.71
N ASP A 408 -28.89 -5.62 8.85
CA ASP A 408 -30.27 -6.03 8.56
C ASP A 408 -30.67 -7.36 9.22
N GLY A 409 -30.30 -7.55 10.49
CA GLY A 409 -30.58 -8.74 11.28
C GLY A 409 -29.73 -9.98 10.93
N LYS A 410 -28.88 -9.89 9.90
CA LYS A 410 -27.95 -10.96 9.51
C LYS A 410 -26.57 -10.73 10.09
N LYS A 411 -25.93 -11.80 10.55
CA LYS A 411 -24.57 -11.76 11.07
C LYS A 411 -23.55 -11.87 9.95
N TYR A 412 -22.58 -10.96 9.95
CA TYR A 412 -21.49 -10.93 9.01
C TYR A 412 -20.12 -10.97 9.69
N GLN A 413 -19.11 -11.45 8.95
CA GLN A 413 -17.71 -11.42 9.32
C GLN A 413 -16.89 -10.75 8.20
N PHE A 414 -16.11 -9.76 8.59
CA PHE A 414 -15.15 -9.06 7.72
C PHE A 414 -13.72 -9.27 8.23
N ASP A 415 -12.75 -9.31 7.33
CA ASP A 415 -11.33 -9.40 7.68
C ASP A 415 -10.73 -8.05 8.13
N SER A 416 -9.42 -8.01 8.38
CA SER A 416 -8.70 -6.80 8.82
C SER A 416 -8.67 -5.69 7.77
N THR A 417 -8.91 -6.00 6.50
CA THR A 417 -9.04 -5.04 5.39
C THR A 417 -10.48 -4.56 5.20
N GLY A 418 -11.45 -5.21 5.86
CA GLY A 418 -12.88 -4.98 5.71
C GLY A 418 -13.53 -5.81 4.61
N ALA A 419 -12.80 -6.73 3.97
CA ALA A 419 -13.38 -7.61 2.98
C ALA A 419 -14.23 -8.70 3.64
N ALA A 420 -15.36 -9.04 3.03
CA ALA A 420 -16.28 -10.05 3.49
C ALA A 420 -15.61 -11.43 3.50
N ALA A 421 -15.46 -12.01 4.69
CA ALA A 421 -14.64 -13.19 4.89
C ALA A 421 -15.38 -14.48 4.52
N THR A 422 -14.64 -15.46 4.00
CA THR A 422 -15.14 -16.83 3.81
C THR A 422 -14.26 -17.79 4.62
N GLY A 423 -14.86 -18.57 5.50
CA GLY A 423 -14.13 -19.47 6.38
C GLY A 423 -14.77 -19.65 7.75
N PHE A 424 -14.05 -20.33 8.64
CA PHE A 424 -14.48 -20.60 10.00
C PHE A 424 -14.01 -19.53 10.98
N PHE A 425 -14.92 -19.07 11.84
CA PHE A 425 -14.65 -18.10 12.89
C PHE A 425 -15.33 -18.54 14.20
N MET A 426 -14.69 -18.25 15.33
CA MET A 426 -15.26 -18.59 16.63
C MET A 426 -16.41 -17.63 16.99
N GLN A 427 -17.54 -18.18 17.43
CA GLN A 427 -18.61 -17.48 18.12
C GLN A 427 -18.84 -18.13 19.48
N GLY A 428 -18.25 -17.55 20.53
CA GLY A 428 -18.17 -18.20 21.83
C GLY A 428 -17.42 -19.53 21.71
N SER A 429 -18.05 -20.63 22.13
CA SER A 429 -17.46 -21.97 22.07
C SER A 429 -17.64 -22.69 20.73
N TRP A 430 -18.29 -22.07 19.74
CA TRP A 430 -18.66 -22.71 18.47
C TRP A 430 -17.85 -22.17 17.29
N LYS A 431 -17.33 -23.07 16.46
CA LYS A 431 -16.65 -22.72 15.20
C LYS A 431 -17.71 -22.63 14.09
N ARG A 432 -18.04 -21.41 13.67
CA ARG A 432 -19.12 -21.10 12.72
C ARG A 432 -18.56 -20.74 11.36
N TYR A 433 -19.22 -21.19 10.29
CA TYR A 433 -18.79 -20.90 8.92
C TYR A 433 -19.48 -19.66 8.37
N PHE A 434 -18.71 -18.81 7.71
CA PHE A 434 -19.17 -17.65 6.96
C PHE A 434 -18.84 -17.84 5.48
N LYS A 435 -19.75 -17.45 4.60
CA LYS A 435 -19.57 -17.47 3.14
C LYS A 435 -19.84 -16.08 2.60
N ASN A 436 -18.87 -15.49 1.91
CA ASN A 436 -18.94 -14.11 1.43
C ASN A 436 -19.36 -13.13 2.53
N GLY A 437 -18.81 -13.34 3.72
CA GLY A 437 -19.09 -12.62 4.93
C GLY A 437 -20.36 -13.02 5.66
N GLU A 438 -21.31 -13.76 5.10
CA GLU A 438 -22.60 -14.06 5.77
C GLU A 438 -22.54 -15.38 6.55
N LEU A 439 -23.05 -15.39 7.78
CA LEU A 439 -23.12 -16.58 8.63
C LEU A 439 -24.00 -17.67 7.99
N GLN A 440 -23.46 -18.87 7.86
CA GLN A 440 -24.21 -20.03 7.38
C GLN A 440 -24.76 -20.84 8.56
N ASN A 441 -26.05 -21.17 8.52
CA ASN A 441 -26.71 -22.03 9.52
C ASN A 441 -26.71 -23.50 9.12
N ASP A 442 -26.80 -23.79 7.83
CA ASP A 442 -26.59 -25.12 7.26
C ASP A 442 -25.34 -25.08 6.38
N ILE A 443 -24.34 -25.88 6.75
CA ILE A 443 -23.07 -26.02 6.03
C ILE A 443 -22.90 -27.42 5.45
N SER A 444 -23.91 -28.29 5.59
CA SER A 444 -23.85 -29.70 5.24
C SER A 444 -23.63 -29.94 3.74
N GLY A 445 -24.10 -29.04 2.89
CA GLY A 445 -23.92 -29.09 1.43
C GLY A 445 -22.71 -28.32 0.90
N LEU A 446 -21.89 -27.69 1.76
CA LEU A 446 -20.82 -26.79 1.31
C LEU A 446 -19.48 -27.49 1.09
N GLY A 447 -19.32 -28.74 1.52
CA GLY A 447 -18.05 -29.48 1.42
C GLY A 447 -16.94 -28.94 2.32
N VAL A 448 -17.29 -28.11 3.31
CA VAL A 448 -16.34 -27.43 4.22
C VAL A 448 -16.09 -28.20 5.53
N VAL A 449 -16.82 -29.29 5.74
CA VAL A 449 -16.66 -30.22 6.86
C VAL A 449 -16.84 -31.65 6.38
N LYS A 450 -16.15 -32.59 7.02
CA LYS A 450 -16.37 -34.03 6.89
C LYS A 450 -16.41 -34.66 8.28
N GLY A 451 -17.08 -35.80 8.40
CA GLY A 451 -17.10 -36.57 9.64
C GLY A 451 -15.70 -36.93 10.17
N PRO A 452 -15.58 -37.39 11.42
CA PRO A 452 -16.66 -37.97 12.23
C PRO A 452 -17.66 -36.94 12.75
N TYR A 453 -18.90 -37.38 12.94
CA TYR A 453 -20.01 -36.57 13.42
C TYR A 453 -20.47 -37.00 14.82
N TYR A 454 -21.15 -36.09 15.50
CA TYR A 454 -21.85 -36.27 16.77
C TYR A 454 -23.26 -35.73 16.62
N ILE A 455 -24.26 -36.45 17.13
CA ILE A 455 -25.67 -36.08 17.03
C ILE A 455 -26.17 -35.70 18.42
N LYS A 456 -26.65 -34.46 18.58
CA LYS A 456 -27.33 -34.04 19.81
C LYS A 456 -28.81 -33.83 19.55
N VAL A 457 -29.64 -34.57 20.27
CA VAL A 457 -31.10 -34.46 20.22
C VAL A 457 -31.57 -33.65 21.42
N TYR A 458 -32.34 -32.61 21.15
CA TYR A 458 -32.99 -31.77 22.15
C TYR A 458 -34.42 -32.28 22.35
N LYS A 459 -34.58 -33.37 23.10
CA LYS A 459 -35.86 -34.11 23.23
C LYS A 459 -37.03 -33.20 23.62
N PRO A 460 -36.93 -32.30 24.61
CA PRO A 460 -38.05 -31.41 24.98
C PRO A 460 -38.44 -30.43 23.88
N ALA A 461 -37.48 -30.02 23.04
CA ALA A 461 -37.70 -29.07 21.96
C ALA A 461 -38.00 -29.75 20.60
N ASN A 462 -37.89 -31.07 20.49
CA ASN A 462 -38.20 -31.83 19.27
C ASN A 462 -37.41 -31.31 18.04
N TYR A 463 -36.10 -31.19 18.18
CA TYR A 463 -35.16 -31.00 17.08
C TYR A 463 -33.79 -31.58 17.46
N LEU A 464 -32.89 -31.73 16.49
CA LEU A 464 -31.52 -32.15 16.73
C LEU A 464 -30.52 -31.27 15.97
N ILE A 465 -29.26 -31.33 16.37
CA ILE A 465 -28.14 -30.72 15.66
C ILE A 465 -27.08 -31.78 15.40
N ILE A 466 -26.55 -31.79 14.18
CA ILE A 466 -25.34 -32.53 13.81
C ILE A 466 -24.13 -31.65 14.06
N PHE A 467 -23.10 -32.20 14.70
CA PHE A 467 -21.82 -31.54 14.93
C PHE A 467 -20.69 -32.30 14.26
N ALA A 468 -19.79 -31.60 13.58
CA ALA A 468 -18.54 -32.15 13.09
C ALA A 468 -17.44 -32.01 14.14
N LYS A 469 -16.49 -32.94 14.13
CA LYS A 469 -15.28 -32.87 14.94
C LYS A 469 -14.31 -31.85 14.33
N GLY A 470 -13.90 -30.87 15.11
CA GLY A 470 -12.85 -29.93 14.73
C GLY A 470 -11.46 -30.55 14.87
N ASP A 471 -10.46 -29.83 14.38
CA ASP A 471 -9.04 -30.21 14.47
C ASP A 471 -8.54 -30.25 15.93
N ASP A 472 -9.23 -29.54 16.83
CA ASP A 472 -9.03 -29.57 18.28
C ASP A 472 -9.61 -30.84 18.94
N GLY A 473 -10.17 -31.75 18.15
CA GLY A 473 -10.80 -32.98 18.59
C GLY A 473 -12.18 -32.80 19.21
N LYS A 474 -12.74 -31.59 19.25
CA LYS A 474 -14.04 -31.29 19.88
C LYS A 474 -15.15 -31.29 18.83
N TYR A 475 -16.35 -31.71 19.23
CA TYR A 475 -17.55 -31.59 18.39
C TYR A 475 -18.19 -30.20 18.52
N ASN A 476 -17.46 -29.17 18.10
CA ASN A 476 -17.83 -27.75 18.25
C ASN A 476 -18.15 -27.03 16.93
N ILE A 477 -18.32 -27.77 15.83
CA ILE A 477 -18.74 -27.22 14.54
C ILE A 477 -20.18 -27.67 14.26
N PRO A 478 -21.19 -26.81 14.47
CA PRO A 478 -22.58 -27.14 14.10
C PRO A 478 -22.71 -27.23 12.58
N VAL A 479 -23.25 -28.35 12.09
CA VAL A 479 -23.32 -28.67 10.66
C VAL A 479 -24.69 -28.31 10.07
N ARG A 480 -25.75 -28.82 10.70
CA ARG A 480 -27.16 -28.50 10.38
C ARG A 480 -28.05 -28.85 11.57
N SER A 481 -29.20 -28.16 11.66
CA SER A 481 -30.28 -28.56 12.57
C SER A 481 -31.39 -29.26 11.78
N MET A 482 -32.03 -30.25 12.41
CA MET A 482 -33.08 -31.06 11.79
C MET A 482 -34.32 -31.07 12.70
N LEU A 483 -35.50 -30.93 12.10
CA LEU A 483 -36.77 -30.99 12.82
C LEU A 483 -37.13 -32.44 13.08
N VAL A 484 -37.45 -32.79 14.33
CA VAL A 484 -37.75 -34.19 14.68
C VAL A 484 -39.01 -34.29 15.54
N SER A 485 -39.59 -35.49 15.64
CA SER A 485 -40.60 -35.79 16.66
C SER A 485 -40.12 -36.95 17.52
N CYS A 486 -39.87 -36.63 18.79
CA CYS A 486 -39.60 -37.62 19.83
C CYS A 486 -40.91 -38.13 20.43
N GLY A 487 -40.81 -39.16 21.26
CA GLY A 487 -41.89 -39.70 22.07
C GLY A 487 -41.63 -39.51 23.55
N ASN A 488 -42.67 -39.63 24.38
CA ASN A 488 -42.48 -39.79 25.82
C ASN A 488 -41.52 -40.96 26.12
N PRO A 489 -41.65 -42.14 25.45
CA PRO A 489 -40.75 -43.27 25.66
C PRO A 489 -39.34 -43.12 25.04
N THR A 490 -39.06 -42.06 24.27
CA THR A 490 -37.73 -41.91 23.64
C THR A 490 -36.65 -41.87 24.72
N PRO A 491 -35.62 -42.72 24.64
CA PRO A 491 -34.62 -42.82 25.70
C PRO A 491 -33.77 -41.54 25.76
N THR A 492 -33.17 -41.26 26.92
CA THR A 492 -32.30 -40.10 27.15
C THR A 492 -30.94 -40.57 27.65
N GLY A 493 -29.86 -39.90 27.26
CA GLY A 493 -28.49 -40.31 27.59
C GLY A 493 -27.61 -40.50 26.36
N ASN A 494 -26.57 -41.32 26.50
CA ASN A 494 -25.57 -41.59 25.48
C ASN A 494 -25.86 -42.90 24.75
N PHE A 495 -25.86 -42.85 23.43
CA PHE A 495 -26.11 -43.98 22.52
C PHE A 495 -25.13 -43.93 21.35
N TYR A 496 -25.12 -45.00 20.56
CA TYR A 496 -24.31 -45.12 19.36
C TYR A 496 -25.14 -45.73 18.25
N THR A 497 -24.79 -45.51 16.98
CA THR A 497 -25.59 -46.01 15.84
C THR A 497 -25.08 -47.35 15.29
N PRO A 498 -25.53 -48.53 15.79
CA PRO A 498 -24.92 -49.82 15.44
C PRO A 498 -25.33 -50.34 14.05
N ALA A 499 -26.50 -49.96 13.55
CA ALA A 499 -27.04 -50.48 12.30
C ALA A 499 -27.85 -49.43 11.55
N ARG A 500 -28.06 -49.65 10.26
CA ARG A 500 -28.92 -48.83 9.41
C ARG A 500 -29.65 -49.69 8.38
N TYR A 501 -30.86 -49.29 8.03
CA TYR A 501 -31.76 -50.01 7.14
C TYR A 501 -32.38 -49.05 6.14
N ARG A 502 -32.30 -49.36 4.84
CA ARG A 502 -32.93 -48.53 3.80
C ARG A 502 -34.45 -48.48 3.98
N TRP A 503 -35.04 -49.61 4.34
CA TRP A 503 -36.45 -49.80 4.67
C TRP A 503 -36.55 -50.70 5.90
N LEU A 504 -37.44 -50.38 6.83
CA LEU A 504 -37.74 -51.23 7.97
C LEU A 504 -39.24 -51.23 8.23
N GLN A 505 -39.80 -52.42 8.47
CA GLN A 505 -41.18 -52.56 8.88
C GLN A 505 -41.31 -52.12 10.35
N MET A 506 -42.26 -51.24 10.62
CA MET A 506 -42.52 -50.66 11.93
C MET A 506 -43.68 -51.39 12.62
N VAL A 507 -43.83 -51.15 13.92
CA VAL A 507 -44.98 -51.66 14.69
C VAL A 507 -46.28 -51.20 14.05
N GLY A 508 -47.22 -52.11 13.81
CA GLY A 508 -48.49 -51.83 13.15
C GLY A 508 -48.49 -52.03 11.63
N GLY A 509 -47.41 -52.55 11.05
CA GLY A 509 -47.35 -52.96 9.64
C GLY A 509 -46.92 -51.86 8.66
N SER A 510 -46.70 -50.63 9.15
CA SER A 510 -46.16 -49.52 8.35
C SER A 510 -44.67 -49.69 8.06
N TRP A 511 -44.12 -48.83 7.20
CA TRP A 511 -42.75 -48.89 6.72
C TRP A 511 -42.05 -47.54 6.87
N ALA A 512 -40.84 -47.53 7.40
CA ALA A 512 -40.01 -46.32 7.46
C ALA A 512 -38.79 -46.44 6.55
N GLN A 513 -38.31 -45.29 6.08
CA GLN A 513 -37.13 -45.17 5.21
C GLN A 513 -35.93 -44.62 5.98
N TRP A 514 -34.74 -44.92 5.46
CA TRP A 514 -33.48 -44.31 5.90
C TRP A 514 -33.25 -44.46 7.40
N CYS A 515 -33.55 -45.65 7.92
CA CYS A 515 -33.55 -45.92 9.34
C CYS A 515 -32.12 -46.08 9.85
N THR A 516 -31.78 -45.40 10.94
CA THR A 516 -30.51 -45.55 11.65
C THR A 516 -30.80 -45.89 13.11
N GLN A 517 -30.34 -47.04 13.57
CA GLN A 517 -30.63 -47.54 14.92
C GLN A 517 -29.94 -46.67 15.98
N ILE A 518 -30.61 -46.45 17.11
CA ILE A 518 -30.09 -45.72 18.27
C ILE A 518 -29.81 -46.73 19.40
N GLN A 519 -30.83 -47.49 19.79
CA GLN A 519 -30.77 -48.52 20.81
C GLN A 519 -31.97 -49.45 20.63
N ASP A 520 -31.77 -50.76 20.70
CA ASP A 520 -32.83 -51.77 20.62
C ASP A 520 -33.77 -51.49 19.42
N SER A 521 -35.06 -51.30 19.66
CA SER A 521 -36.05 -50.98 18.63
C SER A 521 -36.18 -49.48 18.29
N TYR A 522 -35.43 -48.59 18.94
CA TYR A 522 -35.50 -47.14 18.71
C TYR A 522 -34.54 -46.69 17.62
N LEU A 523 -35.07 -45.93 16.66
CA LEU A 523 -34.38 -45.52 15.44
C LEU A 523 -34.54 -44.02 15.21
N PHE A 524 -33.58 -43.41 14.51
CA PHE A 524 -33.87 -42.29 13.62
C PHE A 524 -34.48 -42.86 12.35
N HIS A 525 -35.62 -42.32 11.90
CA HIS A 525 -36.25 -42.78 10.66
C HIS A 525 -37.17 -41.71 10.05
N SER A 526 -37.47 -41.84 8.75
CA SER A 526 -38.45 -40.99 8.07
C SER A 526 -39.85 -41.13 8.66
N VAL A 527 -40.75 -40.19 8.37
CA VAL A 527 -42.19 -40.41 8.61
C VAL A 527 -42.63 -41.75 7.97
N PRO A 528 -43.42 -42.59 8.68
CA PRO A 528 -43.84 -43.88 8.16
C PRO A 528 -44.78 -43.78 6.96
N ASN A 529 -44.72 -44.80 6.12
CA ASN A 529 -45.58 -45.03 4.97
C ASN A 529 -46.43 -46.28 5.23
N ASP A 530 -47.65 -46.34 4.69
CA ASP A 530 -48.48 -47.56 4.79
C ASP A 530 -47.79 -48.76 4.16
N TRP A 531 -47.24 -48.57 2.96
CA TRP A 531 -46.62 -49.63 2.17
C TRP A 531 -45.12 -49.34 1.97
N LYS A 532 -44.37 -50.37 1.57
CA LYS A 532 -42.94 -50.27 1.24
C LYS A 532 -42.71 -49.58 -0.11
N ASN A 533 -43.16 -48.33 -0.24
CA ASN A 533 -43.02 -47.46 -1.40
C ASN A 533 -43.07 -45.99 -0.96
N ASN A 534 -42.86 -45.05 -1.88
CA ASN A 534 -42.78 -43.62 -1.55
C ASN A 534 -44.09 -42.83 -1.75
N TYR A 535 -45.23 -43.51 -1.91
CA TYR A 535 -46.51 -42.91 -2.32
C TYR A 535 -47.59 -42.92 -1.24
N THR A 536 -47.31 -43.44 -0.05
CA THR A 536 -48.30 -43.65 1.02
C THR A 536 -47.86 -43.09 2.38
N MET A 537 -47.23 -41.92 2.41
CA MET A 537 -46.75 -41.27 3.63
C MET A 537 -47.89 -40.79 4.53
N TRP A 538 -47.74 -40.95 5.85
CA TRP A 538 -48.65 -40.39 6.84
C TRP A 538 -48.49 -38.88 6.98
N VAL A 539 -49.21 -38.13 6.14
CA VAL A 539 -49.16 -36.65 6.13
C VAL A 539 -49.46 -36.01 7.47
N ASN A 540 -50.40 -36.56 8.23
CA ASN A 540 -50.70 -36.05 9.57
C ASN A 540 -49.47 -36.14 10.49
N GLU A 541 -48.69 -37.21 10.42
CA GLU A 541 -47.45 -37.35 11.20
C GLU A 541 -46.37 -36.40 10.69
N TYR A 542 -46.23 -36.24 9.37
CA TYR A 542 -45.32 -35.26 8.77
C TYR A 542 -45.63 -33.82 9.23
N ASN A 543 -46.90 -33.43 9.18
CA ASN A 543 -47.37 -32.12 9.64
C ASN A 543 -47.23 -31.93 11.15
N ASN A 544 -47.01 -33.00 11.91
CA ASN A 544 -46.75 -32.94 13.34
C ASN A 544 -45.26 -33.14 13.68
N LEU A 545 -44.35 -33.13 12.69
CA LEU A 545 -42.92 -33.00 12.95
C LEU A 545 -42.64 -31.76 13.81
N GLY A 546 -41.81 -31.93 14.84
CA GLY A 546 -41.54 -30.90 15.84
C GLY A 546 -42.39 -30.98 17.10
N THR A 547 -43.21 -32.03 17.26
CA THR A 547 -44.07 -32.28 18.44
C THR A 547 -43.81 -33.66 19.06
N THR A 548 -44.17 -33.86 20.32
CA THR A 548 -43.94 -35.13 21.03
C THR A 548 -45.02 -36.15 20.68
N ARG A 549 -44.77 -37.03 19.69
CA ARG A 549 -45.79 -37.96 19.15
C ARG A 549 -45.28 -39.36 18.75
N SER A 550 -44.03 -39.70 19.07
CA SER A 550 -43.48 -41.02 18.76
C SER A 550 -43.72 -42.07 19.85
N LEU A 551 -43.71 -43.35 19.47
CA LEU A 551 -43.68 -44.50 20.39
C LEU A 551 -42.26 -44.80 20.92
N GLY A 552 -41.30 -43.90 20.67
CA GLY A 552 -39.95 -43.94 21.23
C GLY A 552 -38.85 -43.70 20.20
N CYS A 553 -39.11 -43.99 18.92
CA CYS A 553 -38.22 -43.58 17.82
C CYS A 553 -38.14 -42.05 17.69
N ILE A 554 -37.16 -41.55 16.94
CA ILE A 554 -37.03 -40.15 16.55
C ILE A 554 -37.40 -40.03 15.08
N ARG A 555 -38.56 -39.43 14.79
CA ARG A 555 -39.08 -39.29 13.41
C ARG A 555 -38.53 -38.02 12.76
N LEU A 556 -38.17 -38.08 11.49
CA LEU A 556 -37.71 -36.96 10.66
C LEU A 556 -38.43 -36.95 9.31
N ASN A 557 -38.26 -35.90 8.51
CA ASN A 557 -38.53 -35.98 7.08
C ASN A 557 -37.50 -36.90 6.38
N CYS A 558 -37.75 -37.26 5.13
CA CYS A 558 -36.87 -38.16 4.39
C CYS A 558 -35.50 -37.56 4.09
N GLU A 559 -35.38 -36.27 3.78
CA GLU A 559 -34.08 -35.64 3.51
C GLU A 559 -33.14 -35.74 4.73
N ASP A 560 -33.61 -35.34 5.91
CA ASP A 560 -32.84 -35.32 7.14
C ASP A 560 -32.51 -36.75 7.61
N SER A 561 -33.48 -37.68 7.54
CA SER A 561 -33.23 -39.08 7.88
C SER A 561 -32.21 -39.71 6.94
N LYS A 562 -32.30 -39.42 5.64
CA LYS A 562 -31.32 -39.87 4.65
C LYS A 562 -29.97 -39.25 4.88
N TRP A 563 -29.90 -37.96 5.23
CA TRP A 563 -28.64 -37.30 5.50
C TRP A 563 -27.89 -38.01 6.63
N ILE A 564 -28.56 -38.35 7.74
CA ILE A 564 -27.98 -39.16 8.81
C ILE A 564 -27.52 -40.53 8.27
N TYR A 565 -28.40 -41.22 7.54
CA TYR A 565 -28.13 -42.54 6.97
C TYR A 565 -26.87 -42.57 6.09
N ASP A 566 -26.67 -41.54 5.26
CA ASP A 566 -25.56 -41.45 4.31
C ASP A 566 -24.26 -40.96 4.96
N ASN A 567 -24.35 -39.94 5.83
CA ASN A 567 -23.18 -39.15 6.26
C ASN A 567 -22.65 -39.56 7.64
N CYS A 568 -23.50 -40.11 8.53
CA CYS A 568 -23.06 -40.56 9.84
C CYS A 568 -22.57 -42.01 9.75
N ALA A 569 -21.32 -42.25 10.18
CA ALA A 569 -20.75 -43.60 10.23
C ALA A 569 -21.49 -44.46 11.27
N LEU A 570 -21.46 -45.78 11.11
CA LEU A 570 -21.88 -46.66 12.20
C LEU A 570 -20.97 -46.44 13.42
N GLY A 571 -21.56 -46.52 14.61
CA GLY A 571 -20.89 -46.11 15.86
C GLY A 571 -20.83 -44.59 16.07
N THR A 572 -21.57 -43.78 15.29
CA THR A 572 -21.71 -42.34 15.57
C THR A 572 -22.31 -42.13 16.96
N HIS A 573 -21.69 -41.27 17.76
CA HIS A 573 -22.16 -40.95 19.10
C HIS A 573 -23.42 -40.06 19.02
N VAL A 574 -24.45 -40.47 19.74
CA VAL A 574 -25.73 -39.80 19.87
C VAL A 574 -25.97 -39.45 21.33
N TYR A 575 -26.22 -38.19 21.64
CA TYR A 575 -26.69 -37.78 22.95
C TYR A 575 -28.11 -37.24 22.87
N ILE A 576 -29.03 -37.86 23.61
CA ILE A 576 -30.41 -37.40 23.70
C ILE A 576 -30.58 -36.69 25.04
N SER A 577 -30.66 -35.36 24.98
CA SER A 577 -30.77 -34.52 26.16
C SER A 577 -32.18 -34.60 26.75
N PRO A 578 -32.32 -34.85 28.07
CA PRO A 578 -33.61 -34.85 28.76
C PRO A 578 -34.16 -33.44 29.04
N THR A 579 -33.29 -32.42 29.05
CA THR A 579 -33.61 -31.09 29.61
C THR A 579 -33.29 -29.93 28.67
N GLU A 580 -32.31 -30.07 27.78
CA GLU A 580 -31.91 -28.98 26.91
C GLU A 580 -32.94 -28.72 25.80
N THR A 581 -33.24 -27.44 25.58
CA THR A 581 -34.23 -26.98 24.60
C THR A 581 -33.63 -26.15 23.46
N SER A 582 -32.36 -25.74 23.54
CA SER A 582 -31.73 -24.86 22.56
C SER A 582 -30.24 -25.16 22.40
N GLY A 583 -29.68 -24.73 21.26
CA GLY A 583 -28.31 -24.98 20.85
C GLY A 583 -27.81 -23.87 19.92
N PRO A 584 -26.64 -24.05 19.29
CA PRO A 584 -26.05 -23.03 18.42
C PRO A 584 -26.82 -22.81 17.11
N LEU A 585 -27.69 -23.74 16.72
CA LEU A 585 -28.59 -23.60 15.58
C LEU A 585 -30.04 -23.59 16.07
N SER A 586 -30.86 -22.75 15.46
CA SER A 586 -32.28 -22.68 15.76
C SER A 586 -33.02 -23.92 15.26
N LYS A 587 -34.11 -24.28 15.95
CA LYS A 587 -35.07 -25.30 15.50
C LYS A 587 -35.63 -24.90 14.12
N PRO A 588 -35.56 -25.77 13.11
CA PRO A 588 -36.19 -25.50 11.81
C PRO A 588 -37.71 -25.41 11.94
N ALA A 589 -38.36 -24.56 11.14
CA ALA A 589 -39.83 -24.44 11.14
C ALA A 589 -40.54 -25.70 10.62
N GLY A 590 -39.89 -26.43 9.71
CA GLY A 590 -40.47 -27.57 9.00
C GLY A 590 -41.46 -27.15 7.91
N LEU A 591 -41.75 -28.10 7.01
CA LEU A 591 -42.76 -27.94 5.97
C LEU A 591 -44.12 -28.47 6.45
N LYS A 592 -45.22 -27.87 5.97
CA LYS A 592 -46.58 -28.38 6.16
C LYS A 592 -47.17 -28.74 4.80
N LEU A 593 -47.93 -29.83 4.77
CA LEU A 593 -48.48 -30.45 3.57
C LEU A 593 -50.00 -30.51 3.65
N PRO A 594 -50.74 -30.37 2.54
CA PRO A 594 -52.19 -30.56 2.53
C PRO A 594 -52.60 -31.98 2.89
N ALA A 595 -53.78 -32.14 3.48
CA ALA A 595 -54.27 -33.42 3.98
C ALA A 595 -54.35 -34.55 2.92
N GLY A 596 -54.53 -34.20 1.64
CA GLY A 596 -54.59 -35.15 0.53
C GLY A 596 -53.24 -35.50 -0.10
N HIS A 597 -52.13 -34.97 0.42
CA HIS A 597 -50.79 -35.33 -0.06
C HIS A 597 -50.46 -36.78 0.31
N SER A 598 -49.49 -37.41 -0.35
CA SER A 598 -49.19 -38.82 -0.07
C SER A 598 -47.72 -39.23 -0.20
N TRP A 599 -46.82 -38.32 -0.57
CA TRP A 599 -45.37 -38.58 -0.61
C TRP A 599 -44.63 -37.56 0.25
N ASP A 600 -43.38 -37.84 0.59
CA ASP A 600 -42.53 -36.86 1.27
C ASP A 600 -41.85 -35.98 0.19
N PRO A 601 -42.12 -34.66 0.14
CA PRO A 601 -41.51 -33.78 -0.85
C PRO A 601 -40.01 -33.58 -0.62
N THR A 602 -39.46 -34.03 0.50
CA THR A 602 -38.03 -34.00 0.79
C THR A 602 -37.34 -35.32 0.45
N ASP A 603 -38.08 -36.38 0.10
CA ASP A 603 -37.49 -37.66 -0.28
C ASP A 603 -36.79 -37.53 -1.64
N PRO A 604 -35.46 -37.67 -1.72
CA PRO A 604 -34.74 -37.53 -2.99
C PRO A 604 -35.09 -38.65 -3.98
N THR A 605 -35.69 -39.75 -3.53
CA THR A 605 -36.18 -40.84 -4.38
C THR A 605 -37.63 -40.67 -4.83
N ALA A 606 -38.30 -39.60 -4.40
CA ALA A 606 -39.67 -39.26 -4.79
C ALA A 606 -39.88 -37.77 -5.11
N TYR A 607 -38.85 -36.93 -4.98
CA TYR A 607 -38.92 -35.49 -5.25
C TYR A 607 -39.42 -35.15 -6.66
N TYR A 608 -39.19 -36.04 -7.64
CA TYR A 608 -39.71 -35.85 -8.99
C TYR A 608 -41.24 -35.80 -9.04
N LEU A 609 -41.95 -36.44 -8.10
CA LEU A 609 -43.42 -36.37 -8.00
C LEU A 609 -43.91 -34.97 -7.67
N CYS A 610 -43.11 -34.15 -6.97
CA CYS A 610 -43.39 -32.73 -6.80
C CYS A 610 -43.45 -31.99 -8.14
N ARG A 611 -42.58 -32.35 -9.08
CA ARG A 611 -42.54 -31.73 -10.41
C ARG A 611 -43.69 -32.22 -11.29
N GLU A 612 -44.05 -33.50 -11.18
CA GLU A 612 -45.11 -34.11 -12.00
C GLU A 612 -46.52 -33.78 -11.51
N ARG A 613 -46.71 -33.72 -10.20
CA ARG A 613 -48.04 -33.67 -9.57
C ARG A 613 -48.27 -32.42 -8.73
N GLY A 614 -47.25 -31.56 -8.62
CA GLY A 614 -47.22 -30.43 -7.71
C GLY A 614 -46.91 -30.88 -6.28
N CYS A 615 -45.89 -30.28 -5.67
CA CYS A 615 -45.81 -30.22 -4.22
C CYS A 615 -46.42 -28.90 -3.83
N HIS A 616 -47.63 -28.99 -3.26
CA HIS A 616 -48.45 -27.85 -2.91
C HIS A 616 -47.67 -26.80 -2.12
#